data_AF-A0A9E3Q8T6-F1
#
_entry.id   AF-A0A9E3Q8T6-F1
#
_cell.length_a   1.000
_cell.length_b   1.000
_cell.length_c   1.000
_cell.angle_alpha   90.00
_cell.angle_beta   90.00
_cell.angle_gamma   90.00
#
_symmetry.space_group_name_H-M   'P 1'
#
loop_
_entity.id
_entity.type
_entity.pdbx_description
1 polymer ?
#
loop_
_entity_poly.entity_id
_entity_poly.type
_entity_poly.pdbx_seq_one_letter_code
_entity_poly.pdbx_strand_id
1 'polypeptide(L)'
;MKQKEWLVIGAVAFITAILSFVLSGALFGSPKKNPIKIPEVTKISSTFPSPQTDEDYKVFFNDKALNPTQLIEIGGNNNPTIFHNNSGQ
;
A
#
# COMPACT_ATOMS: atom_id res chain seq x y z
N MET A 1 20.98 49.34 -36.07
CA MET A 1 21.96 48.54 -35.30
C MET A 1 23.24 48.42 -36.09
N LYS A 2 24.37 48.76 -35.50
CA LYS A 2 25.69 48.60 -36.11
C LYS A 2 26.01 47.10 -36.15
N GLN A 3 26.75 46.62 -37.16
CA GLN A 3 27.06 45.18 -37.31
C GLN A 3 27.69 44.58 -36.04
N LYS A 4 28.42 45.39 -35.27
CA LYS A 4 28.98 45.00 -33.96
C LYS A 4 27.90 44.66 -32.92
N GLU A 5 26.77 45.36 -32.90
CA GLU A 5 25.67 45.10 -31.96
C GLU A 5 25.00 43.76 -32.26
N TRP A 6 24.78 43.44 -33.54
CA TRP A 6 24.29 42.13 -33.96
C TRP A 6 25.24 40.99 -33.63
N LEU A 7 26.55 41.22 -33.76
CA LEU A 7 27.58 40.24 -33.42
C LEU A 7 27.61 39.94 -31.92
N VAL A 8 27.47 40.97 -31.07
CA VAL A 8 27.40 40.80 -29.61
C VAL A 8 26.13 40.04 -29.21
N ILE A 9 24.98 40.38 -29.80
CA ILE A 9 23.72 39.69 -29.53
C ILE A 9 23.82 38.20 -29.92
N GLY A 10 24.40 37.90 -31.09
CA GLY A 10 24.59 36.52 -31.54
C GLY A 10 25.52 35.72 -30.64
N ALA A 11 26.64 36.31 -30.19
CA ALA A 11 27.58 35.67 -29.28
C ALA A 11 26.94 35.35 -27.92
N VAL A 12 26.18 36.30 -27.36
CA VAL A 12 25.48 36.10 -26.09
C VAL A 12 24.44 34.99 -26.24
N ALA A 13 23.61 35.04 -27.28
CA ALA A 13 22.57 34.04 -27.54
C ALA A 13 23.15 32.62 -27.69
N PHE A 14 24.30 32.48 -28.34
CA PHE A 14 24.97 31.19 -28.49
C PHE A 14 25.46 30.63 -27.16
N ILE A 15 26.08 31.48 -26.33
CA ILE A 15 26.58 31.08 -25.00
C ILE A 15 25.40 30.70 -24.08
N THR A 16 24.31 31.48 -24.07
CA THR A 16 23.12 31.14 -23.29
C THR A 16 22.45 29.87 -23.79
N ALA A 17 22.42 29.61 -25.10
CA ALA A 17 21.86 28.37 -25.64
C ALA A 17 22.63 27.14 -25.14
N ILE A 18 23.98 27.19 -25.15
CA ILE A 18 24.82 26.11 -24.63
C ILE A 18 24.59 25.91 -23.13
N LEU A 19 24.61 27.00 -22.36
CA LEU A 19 24.36 26.95 -20.91
C LEU A 19 22.97 26.36 -20.60
N SER A 20 21.93 26.79 -21.29
CA SER A 20 20.58 26.26 -21.14
C SER A 20 20.50 24.77 -21.44
N PHE A 21 21.20 24.30 -22.49
CA PHE A 21 21.22 22.88 -22.83
C PHE A 21 21.88 22.04 -21.73
N VAL A 22 23.03 22.49 -21.21
CA VAL A 22 23.74 21.79 -20.13
C VAL A 22 22.93 21.82 -18.83
N LEU A 23 22.37 22.99 -18.46
CA LEU A 23 21.54 23.11 -17.26
C LEU A 23 20.26 22.29 -17.37
N SER A 24 19.65 22.22 -18.56
CA SER A 24 18.45 21.42 -18.77
C SER A 24 18.73 19.93 -18.50
N GLY A 25 19.82 19.40 -19.04
CA GLY A 25 20.22 18.02 -18.77
C GLY A 25 20.62 17.74 -17.31
N ALA A 26 21.14 18.74 -16.60
CA ALA A 26 21.53 18.63 -15.19
C ALA A 26 20.33 18.73 -14.24
N LEU A 27 19.40 19.65 -14.48
CA LEU A 27 18.23 19.90 -13.63
C LEU A 27 17.06 18.96 -13.94
N PHE A 28 16.81 18.71 -15.23
CA PHE A 28 15.77 17.82 -15.69
C PHE A 28 16.41 16.50 -16.13
N GLY A 29 16.86 15.71 -15.16
CA GLY A 29 17.43 14.38 -15.40
C GLY A 29 16.48 13.49 -16.22
N SER A 30 17.04 12.58 -17.02
CA SER A 30 16.26 11.68 -17.88
C SER A 30 15.11 11.01 -17.12
N PRO A 31 13.92 10.85 -17.72
CA PRO A 31 12.75 10.21 -17.09
C PRO A 31 13.05 8.80 -16.55
N LYS A 32 14.10 8.14 -17.06
CA LYS A 32 14.63 6.88 -16.50
C LYS A 32 15.09 6.95 -15.04
N LYS A 33 15.49 8.13 -14.53
CA LYS A 33 15.99 8.31 -13.16
C LYS A 33 14.93 8.80 -12.18
N ASN A 34 13.74 9.13 -12.67
CA ASN A 34 12.56 9.42 -11.87
C ASN A 34 11.54 8.31 -12.10
N PRO A 35 11.76 7.07 -11.60
CA PRO A 35 10.65 6.16 -11.46
C PRO A 35 9.73 6.80 -10.43
N ILE A 36 8.68 7.48 -10.90
CA ILE A 36 7.45 7.58 -10.12
C ILE A 36 7.23 6.17 -9.60
N LYS A 37 7.23 6.00 -8.28
CA LYS A 37 7.13 4.70 -7.63
C LYS A 37 5.73 4.18 -7.91
N ILE A 38 5.54 3.62 -9.09
CA ILE A 38 4.27 3.04 -9.50
C ILE A 38 4.08 1.84 -8.55
N PRO A 39 2.96 1.76 -7.82
CA PRO A 39 2.70 0.55 -7.04
C PRO A 39 2.73 -0.63 -8.02
N GLU A 40 3.69 -1.54 -7.82
CA GLU A 40 3.73 -2.80 -8.55
C GLU A 40 2.45 -3.54 -8.20
N VAL A 41 1.52 -3.60 -9.16
CA VAL A 41 0.34 -4.45 -9.02
C VAL A 41 0.83 -5.88 -8.92
N THR A 42 0.63 -6.50 -7.77
CA THR A 42 0.91 -7.91 -7.54
C THR A 42 0.28 -8.72 -8.66
N LYS A 43 1.08 -9.55 -9.35
CA LYS A 43 0.58 -10.42 -10.42
C LYS A 43 -0.56 -11.26 -9.84
N ILE A 44 -1.71 -11.25 -10.52
CA ILE A 44 -2.85 -12.08 -10.16
C ILE A 44 -2.41 -13.54 -10.36
N SER A 45 -2.14 -14.24 -9.26
CA SER A 45 -1.81 -15.66 -9.28
C SER A 45 -3.08 -16.47 -9.44
N SER A 46 -3.07 -17.47 -10.32
CA SER A 46 -4.16 -18.45 -10.43
C SER A 46 -4.07 -19.56 -9.37
N THR A 47 -3.01 -19.55 -8.56
CA THR A 47 -2.86 -20.47 -7.44
C THR A 47 -3.70 -19.97 -6.27
N PHE A 48 -4.78 -20.68 -5.98
CA PHE A 48 -5.59 -20.47 -4.79
C PHE A 48 -5.10 -21.39 -3.66
N PRO A 49 -5.02 -20.88 -2.43
CA PRO A 49 -4.71 -21.71 -1.27
C PRO A 49 -5.81 -22.75 -1.07
N SER A 50 -5.42 -24.02 -0.89
CA SER A 50 -6.38 -25.08 -0.54
C SER A 50 -6.64 -25.03 0.96
N PRO A 51 -7.91 -24.95 1.40
CA PRO A 51 -8.25 -24.89 2.83
C PRO A 51 -7.72 -26.06 3.66
N GLN A 52 -7.41 -27.20 3.02
CA GLN A 52 -6.94 -28.42 3.70
C GLN A 52 -5.43 -28.43 3.93
N THR A 53 -4.66 -27.74 3.09
CA THR A 53 -3.18 -27.81 3.11
C THR A 53 -2.53 -26.51 3.51
N ASP A 54 -3.25 -25.39 3.41
CA ASP A 54 -2.74 -24.07 3.75
C ASP A 54 -2.86 -23.82 5.25
N GLU A 55 -1.73 -23.49 5.89
CA GLU A 55 -1.61 -23.25 7.32
C GLU A 55 -2.52 -22.09 7.78
N ASP A 56 -2.74 -21.08 6.94
CA ASP A 56 -3.58 -19.91 7.27
C ASP A 56 -5.06 -20.30 7.44
N TYR A 57 -5.50 -21.37 6.78
CA TYR A 57 -6.88 -21.83 6.78
C TYR A 57 -7.18 -22.86 7.87
N LYS A 58 -6.15 -23.49 8.47
CA LYS A 58 -6.32 -24.48 9.54
C LYS A 58 -6.97 -23.90 10.80
N VAL A 59 -6.81 -22.61 11.06
CA VAL A 59 -7.43 -21.94 12.22
C VAL A 59 -8.96 -21.88 12.08
N PHE A 60 -9.46 -21.83 10.85
CA PHE A 60 -10.89 -21.70 10.56
C PHE A 60 -11.55 -23.04 10.20
N PHE A 61 -10.84 -23.90 9.47
CA PHE A 61 -11.32 -25.20 9.00
C PHE A 61 -10.73 -26.33 9.85
N ASN A 62 -11.10 -26.39 11.13
CA ASN A 62 -10.75 -27.50 12.02
C ASN A 62 -11.96 -27.96 12.84
N ASP A 63 -11.88 -29.16 13.41
CA ASP A 63 -12.97 -29.78 14.18
C ASP A 63 -13.30 -29.06 15.50
N LYS A 64 -12.43 -28.15 15.94
CA LYS A 64 -12.64 -27.31 17.14
C LYS A 64 -13.14 -25.91 16.77
N ALA A 65 -13.37 -25.62 15.49
CA ALA A 65 -13.89 -24.33 15.05
C ALA A 65 -15.33 -24.15 15.54
N LEU A 66 -15.68 -22.91 15.90
CA LEU A 66 -17.03 -22.57 16.35
C LEU A 66 -18.02 -22.83 15.22
N ASN A 67 -19.01 -23.70 15.46
CA ASN A 67 -20.07 -23.97 14.50
C ASN A 67 -21.29 -23.09 14.79
N PRO A 68 -21.55 -22.05 13.99
CA PRO A 68 -22.67 -21.13 14.22
C PRO A 68 -24.04 -21.74 13.92
N THR A 69 -24.10 -22.96 13.35
CA THR A 69 -25.35 -23.67 13.07
C THR A 69 -25.73 -24.68 14.16
N GLN A 70 -24.91 -24.82 15.21
CA GLN A 70 -25.29 -25.64 16.37
C GLN A 70 -26.47 -24.99 17.10
N LEU A 71 -27.47 -25.81 17.43
CA LEU A 71 -28.61 -25.38 18.22
C LEU A 71 -28.11 -24.99 19.63
N ILE A 72 -28.15 -23.69 19.94
CA ILE A 72 -27.79 -23.18 21.26
C ILE A 72 -29.02 -23.30 22.16
N GLU A 73 -28.99 -24.24 23.10
CA GLU A 73 -30.01 -24.35 24.15
C GLU A 73 -29.70 -23.35 25.27
N ILE A 74 -30.36 -22.18 25.23
CA ILE A 74 -30.28 -21.19 26.31
C ILE A 74 -31.24 -21.63 27.42
N GLY A 75 -30.69 -22.15 28.53
CA GLY A 75 -31.46 -22.46 29.75
C GLY A 75 -31.24 -23.84 30.38
N GLY A 76 -30.36 -24.69 29.83
CA GLY A 76 -30.13 -26.06 30.35
C GLY A 76 -29.22 -26.18 31.58
N ASN A 77 -28.57 -25.10 32.02
CA ASN A 77 -27.67 -25.14 33.18
C ASN A 77 -28.34 -24.52 34.40
N ASN A 78 -28.86 -25.39 35.28
CA ASN A 78 -29.22 -25.04 36.66
C ASN A 78 -27.92 -24.69 37.43
N ASN A 79 -27.43 -23.46 37.31
CA ASN A 79 -26.37 -22.94 38.18
C ASN A 79 -27.02 -22.15 39.34
N PRO A 80 -27.18 -22.74 40.55
CA PRO A 80 -27.95 -22.12 41.63
C PRO A 80 -27.25 -20.95 42.35
N THR A 81 -26.04 -20.54 41.95
CA THR A 81 -25.21 -19.63 42.77
C THR A 81 -24.98 -18.24 42.19
N ILE A 82 -25.94 -17.62 41.49
CA ILE A 82 -25.70 -16.32 40.83
C ILE A 82 -26.24 -15.10 41.63
N PHE A 83 -27.04 -15.28 42.68
CA PHE A 83 -27.55 -14.14 43.48
C PHE A 83 -27.53 -14.38 44.98
N HIS A 84 -26.34 -14.40 45.59
CA HIS A 84 -26.23 -14.09 47.02
C HIS A 84 -26.24 -12.56 47.18
N ASN A 85 -27.43 -12.01 47.48
CA ASN A 85 -27.62 -10.61 47.79
C ASN A 85 -27.00 -10.31 49.17
N ASN A 86 -25.81 -9.72 49.17
CA ASN A 86 -25.19 -9.17 50.37
C ASN A 86 -25.75 -7.75 50.56
N SER A 87 -26.98 -7.65 51.09
CA SER A 87 -27.54 -6.37 51.53
C SER A 87 -27.21 -6.18 53.01
N GLY A 88 -26.15 -5.43 53.28
CA GLY A 88 -25.94 -4.86 54.61
C GLY A 88 -27.04 -3.85 54.92
N GLN A 89 -27.84 -4.13 55.95
CA GLN A 89 -28.33 -3.26 57.03
C GLN A 89 -29.18 -4.12 57.97
#